data_AF-A0A4Q1CD82-F1
#
_entry.id   AF-A0A4Q1CD82-F1
#
_cell.length_a   1.000
_cell.length_b   1.000
_cell.length_c   1.000
_cell.angle_alpha   90.00
_cell.angle_beta   90.00
_cell.angle_gamma   90.00
#
_symmetry.space_group_name_H-M   'P 1'
#
loop_
_entity.id
_entity.type
_entity.pdbx_description
1 polymer ?
#
loop_
_entity_poly.entity_id
_entity_poly.type
_entity_poly.pdbx_seq_one_letter_code
_entity_poly.pdbx_strand_id
1 'polypeptide(L)'
;MNSRTEFEITGYIELIYDENSTEFKEALEGYKKCIDKTGTKEDMLKHTAFYVTRFGTDGMVEGVGYVGYNGRKPTEEPYSGIMVSEDYDEFEFNER
;
A
#
# COMPACT_ATOMS: atom_id res chain seq x y z
N MET A 1 26.72 -29.08 0.73
CA MET A 1 25.37 -29.15 0.13
C MET A 1 24.57 -28.04 0.75
N ASN A 2 24.05 -27.11 -0.05
CA ASN A 2 23.15 -26.08 0.47
C ASN A 2 21.72 -26.59 0.30
N SER A 3 20.96 -26.61 1.39
CA SER A 3 19.53 -26.88 1.36
C SER A 3 18.79 -25.59 0.99
N ARG A 4 17.83 -25.67 0.07
CA ARG A 4 16.92 -24.58 -0.31
C ARG A 4 15.49 -25.09 -0.17
N THR A 5 14.64 -24.29 0.44
CA THR A 5 13.20 -24.52 0.55
C THR A 5 12.49 -23.27 0.05
N GLU A 6 11.38 -23.44 -0.65
CA GLU A 6 10.55 -22.36 -1.18
C GLU A 6 9.13 -22.52 -0.63
N PHE A 7 8.49 -21.40 -0.34
CA PHE A 7 7.09 -21.34 0.12
C PHE A 7 6.35 -20.35 -0.77
N GLU A 8 5.12 -20.68 -1.14
CA GLU A 8 4.19 -19.74 -1.78
C GLU A 8 3.31 -19.12 -0.70
N ILE A 9 3.20 -17.80 -0.70
CA ILE A 9 2.36 -17.05 0.22
C ILE A 9 1.36 -16.26 -0.61
N THR A 10 0.08 -16.44 -0.33
CA THR A 10 -1.03 -15.67 -0.89
C THR A 10 -1.74 -14.91 0.23
N GLY A 11 -2.15 -13.68 -0.05
CA GLY A 11 -2.86 -12.83 0.91
C GLY A 11 -3.62 -11.74 0.20
N TYR A 12 -4.49 -11.07 0.95
CA TYR A 12 -5.27 -9.93 0.51
C TYR A 12 -4.92 -8.72 1.36
N ILE A 13 -4.97 -7.55 0.73
CA ILE A 13 -4.88 -6.27 1.45
C ILE A 13 -6.09 -5.42 1.10
N GLU A 14 -6.67 -4.79 2.11
CA GLU A 14 -7.79 -3.88 1.95
C GLU A 14 -7.31 -2.44 2.08
N LEU A 15 -7.54 -1.65 1.03
CA LEU A 15 -7.27 -0.22 0.98
C LEU A 15 -8.60 0.53 0.94
N ILE A 16 -8.85 1.37 1.93
CA ILE A 16 -10.05 2.20 2.07
C ILE A 16 -9.65 3.66 1.74
N TYR A 17 -10.38 4.29 0.82
CA TYR A 17 -10.11 5.66 0.39
C TYR A 17 -11.36 6.35 -0.18
N ASP A 18 -11.36 7.68 -0.19
CA ASP A 18 -12.34 8.50 -0.93
C ASP A 18 -11.64 9.18 -2.11
N GLU A 19 -12.02 8.80 -3.34
CA GLU A 19 -11.47 9.35 -4.58
C GLU A 19 -11.70 10.86 -4.72
N ASN A 20 -12.69 11.41 -4.00
CA ASN A 20 -13.01 12.82 -4.05
C ASN A 20 -12.26 13.65 -2.99
N SER A 21 -11.62 13.00 -2.01
CA SER A 21 -10.83 13.68 -1.00
C SER A 21 -9.65 14.44 -1.61
N THR A 22 -9.24 15.52 -0.95
CA THR A 22 -8.10 16.33 -1.39
C THR A 22 -6.83 15.52 -1.30
N GLU A 23 -6.64 14.80 -0.19
CA GLU A 23 -5.46 13.99 0.08
C GLU A 23 -5.26 12.90 -0.98
N PHE A 24 -6.32 12.19 -1.36
CA PHE A 24 -6.22 11.14 -2.40
C PHE A 24 -5.88 11.72 -3.79
N LYS A 25 -6.45 12.87 -4.13
CA LYS A 25 -6.14 13.55 -5.40
C LYS A 25 -4.70 14.04 -5.44
N GLU A 26 -4.22 14.62 -4.35
CA GLU A 26 -2.83 15.06 -4.21
C GLU A 26 -1.87 13.88 -4.27
N ALA A 27 -2.21 12.76 -3.63
CA ALA A 27 -1.45 11.52 -3.71
C ALA A 27 -1.36 10.98 -5.15
N LEU A 28 -2.47 11.00 -5.90
CA LEU A 28 -2.49 10.56 -7.30
C LEU A 28 -1.64 11.46 -8.21
N GLU A 29 -1.69 12.77 -8.00
CA GLU A 29 -0.84 13.70 -8.75
C GLU A 29 0.64 13.57 -8.36
N GLY A 30 0.93 13.32 -7.09
CA GLY A 30 2.27 12.97 -6.61
C GLY A 30 2.80 11.70 -7.29
N TYR A 31 1.96 10.66 -7.35
CA TYR A 31 2.30 9.38 -7.96
C TYR A 31 2.62 9.58 -9.44
N LYS A 32 1.77 10.31 -10.17
CA LYS A 32 2.03 10.59 -11.58
C LYS A 32 3.30 11.40 -11.80
N LYS A 33 3.60 12.34 -10.91
CA LYS A 33 4.77 13.19 -11.04
C LYS A 33 6.08 12.43 -10.78
N CYS A 34 6.09 11.57 -9.76
CA CYS A 34 7.30 10.94 -9.25
C CYS A 34 7.53 9.52 -9.77
N ILE A 35 6.47 8.75 -10.03
CA ILE A 35 6.54 7.32 -10.35
C ILE A 35 6.17 7.07 -11.81
N ASP A 36 4.92 7.36 -12.22
CA ASP A 36 4.44 7.11 -13.59
C ASP A 36 3.46 8.20 -14.06
N LYS A 37 3.92 9.06 -14.96
CA LYS A 37 3.13 10.17 -15.53
C LYS A 37 1.83 9.76 -16.20
N THR A 38 1.74 8.52 -16.67
CA THR A 38 0.55 7.96 -17.32
C THR A 38 -0.29 7.10 -16.38
N GLY A 39 0.17 6.94 -15.14
CA GLY A 39 -0.43 6.08 -14.15
C GLY A 39 -1.85 6.46 -13.77
N THR A 40 -2.66 5.44 -13.56
CA THR A 40 -4.05 5.55 -13.11
C THR A 40 -4.14 5.46 -11.59
N LYS A 41 -5.36 5.67 -11.04
CA LYS A 41 -5.62 5.40 -9.62
C LYS A 41 -5.34 3.95 -9.23
N GLU A 42 -5.61 3.01 -10.12
CA GLU A 42 -5.42 1.57 -9.85
C GLU A 42 -3.92 1.25 -9.77
N ASP A 43 -3.10 1.87 -10.61
CA ASP A 43 -1.64 1.71 -10.58
C ASP A 43 -1.05 2.28 -9.29
N MET A 44 -1.53 3.46 -8.85
CA MET A 44 -1.15 4.04 -7.55
C MET A 44 -1.53 3.11 -6.40
N LEU A 45 -2.75 2.55 -6.39
CA LEU A 45 -3.20 1.65 -5.32
C LEU A 45 -2.39 0.34 -5.29
N LYS A 46 -2.04 -0.22 -6.46
CA LYS A 46 -1.14 -1.38 -6.56
C LYS A 46 0.25 -1.07 -6.03
N HIS A 47 0.78 0.12 -6.36
CA HIS A 47 2.07 0.59 -5.84
C HIS A 47 2.03 0.73 -4.32
N THR A 48 0.98 1.34 -3.77
CA THR A 48 0.75 1.45 -2.32
C THR A 48 0.68 0.07 -1.67
N ALA A 49 -0.15 -0.84 -2.20
CA ALA A 49 -0.30 -2.21 -1.71
C ALA A 49 1.05 -2.95 -1.67
N PHE A 50 1.82 -2.88 -2.75
CA PHE A 50 3.17 -3.45 -2.79
C PHE A 50 4.07 -2.87 -1.70
N TYR A 51 4.06 -1.55 -1.53
CA TYR A 51 4.90 -0.87 -0.56
C TYR A 51 4.58 -1.31 0.87
N VAL A 52 3.31 -1.29 1.24
CA VAL A 52 2.88 -1.61 2.61
C VAL A 52 3.07 -3.09 2.92
N THR A 53 2.83 -4.00 1.97
CA THR A 53 3.14 -5.43 2.15
C THR A 53 4.64 -5.68 2.29
N ARG A 54 5.48 -4.90 1.57
CA ARG A 54 6.93 -5.13 1.57
C ARG A 54 7.66 -4.49 2.75
N PHE A 55 7.17 -3.35 3.22
CA PHE A 55 7.88 -2.47 4.16
C PHE A 55 7.06 -2.12 5.42
N GLY A 56 5.80 -2.53 5.51
CA GLY A 56 4.87 -2.13 6.57
C GLY A 56 4.24 -0.75 6.33
N THR A 57 3.44 -0.30 7.28
CA THR A 57 2.66 0.94 7.19
C THR A 57 3.32 2.17 7.83
N ASP A 58 4.44 1.98 8.53
CA ASP A 58 5.14 3.07 9.24
C ASP A 58 5.94 3.98 8.30
N GLY A 59 6.21 3.52 7.08
CA GLY A 59 6.97 4.25 6.07
C GLY A 59 6.10 5.07 5.12
N MET A 60 6.65 6.17 4.62
CA MET A 60 6.04 6.91 3.51
C MET A 60 6.12 6.09 2.22
N VAL A 61 5.01 5.99 1.50
CA VAL A 61 4.97 5.41 0.15
C VAL A 61 5.50 6.45 -0.83
N GLU A 62 6.61 6.17 -1.48
CA GLU A 62 7.26 7.11 -2.39
C GLU A 62 6.30 7.55 -3.51
N GLY A 63 6.19 8.87 -3.69
CA GLY A 63 5.27 9.49 -4.65
C GLY A 63 3.83 9.58 -4.19
N VAL A 64 3.42 8.87 -3.13
CA VAL A 64 2.01 8.80 -2.69
C VAL A 64 1.78 9.50 -1.34
N GLY A 65 2.70 9.33 -0.38
CA GLY A 65 2.57 9.87 0.98
C GLY A 65 2.41 8.79 2.05
N TYR A 66 2.14 9.20 3.29
CA TYR A 66 1.88 8.30 4.41
C TYR A 66 0.47 7.71 4.33
N VAL A 67 0.30 6.46 4.73
CA VAL A 67 -0.99 5.78 4.81
C VAL A 67 -1.50 5.75 6.25
N GLY A 68 -2.81 5.67 6.41
CA GLY A 68 -3.43 5.32 7.68
C GLY A 68 -3.39 3.81 7.90
N TYR A 69 -3.48 3.41 9.16
CA TYR A 69 -3.56 1.99 9.52
C TYR A 69 -4.57 1.77 10.64
N ASN A 70 -5.42 0.77 10.47
CA ASN A 70 -6.43 0.35 11.44
C ASN A 70 -7.23 1.52 12.04
N GLY A 71 -7.83 2.32 11.15
CA GLY A 71 -8.66 3.48 11.52
C GLY A 71 -7.89 4.69 12.07
N ARG A 72 -6.56 4.66 12.10
CA ARG A 72 -5.72 5.76 12.59
C ARG A 72 -5.02 6.46 11.42
N LYS A 73 -5.23 7.77 11.30
CA LYS A 73 -4.48 8.63 10.38
C LYS A 73 -3.03 8.76 10.87
N PRO A 74 -2.02 8.78 9.99
CA PRO A 74 -0.63 9.04 10.38
C PRO A 74 -0.49 10.45 10.95
N THR A 75 0.53 10.65 11.78
CA THR A 75 0.87 11.98 12.31
C THR A 75 1.77 12.77 11.36
N GLU A 76 2.43 12.06 10.45
CA GLU A 76 3.35 12.54 9.46
C GLU A 76 2.62 13.00 8.20
N GLU A 77 3.24 13.96 7.50
CA GLU A 77 2.71 14.54 6.27
C GLU A 77 3.70 14.31 5.10
N PRO A 78 3.20 14.18 3.86
CA PRO A 78 1.80 14.30 3.47
C PRO A 78 1.00 13.01 3.72
N TYR A 79 -0.21 13.12 4.27
CA TYR A 79 -1.17 12.02 4.31
C TYR A 79 -1.78 11.76 2.92
N SER A 80 -1.82 10.51 2.51
CA SER A 80 -2.29 10.09 1.18
C SER A 80 -3.81 9.97 1.03
N GLY A 81 -4.58 10.02 2.13
CA GLY A 81 -6.01 9.73 2.08
C GLY A 81 -6.35 8.23 2.01
N ILE A 82 -5.33 7.35 1.99
CA ILE A 82 -5.49 5.90 1.95
C ILE A 82 -5.34 5.31 3.35
N MET A 83 -6.29 4.47 3.74
CA MET A 83 -6.30 3.71 4.99
C MET A 83 -6.11 2.23 4.68
N VAL A 84 -5.09 1.63 5.28
CA VAL A 84 -4.88 0.18 5.27
C VAL A 84 -5.70 -0.42 6.41
N SER A 85 -6.58 -1.37 6.09
CA SER A 85 -7.32 -2.13 7.10
C SER A 85 -6.37 -3.02 7.89
N GLU A 86 -6.77 -3.45 9.09
CA GLU A 86 -6.02 -4.52 9.76
C GLU A 86 -6.05 -5.75 8.85
N ASP A 87 -4.87 -6.29 8.53
CA ASP A 87 -4.78 -7.55 7.82
C ASP A 87 -5.58 -8.57 8.64
N TYR A 88 -6.62 -9.17 8.05
CA TYR A 88 -7.08 -10.45 8.56
C TYR A 88 -5.88 -11.39 8.35
N ASP A 89 -5.14 -11.68 9.42
CA ASP A 89 -3.97 -12.57 9.52
C ASP A 89 -4.29 -14.03 9.14
N GLU A 90 -5.05 -14.26 8.06
CA GLU A 90 -5.26 -15.57 7.47
C GLU A 90 -4.33 -15.71 6.27
N PHE A 91 -3.03 -15.89 6.56
CA PHE A 91 -2.10 -16.41 5.55
C PHE A 91 -2.34 -17.92 5.41
N GLU A 92 -2.76 -18.34 4.22
CA GLU A 92 -2.83 -19.77 3.88
C GLU A 92 -1.45 -20.23 3.39
N PHE A 93 -0.88 -21.24 4.06
CA PHE A 93 0.34 -21.90 3.62
C PHE A 93 -0.03 -23.12 2.78
N ASN A 94 0.30 -23.07 1.48
CA ASN A 94 0.17 -24.23 0.60
C ASN A 94 1.53 -24.92 0.45
N GLU A 95 1.64 -26.17 0.90
CA GLU A 95 2.77 -27.03 0.58
C GLU A 95 2.62 -27.54 -0.86
N ARG A 96 3.65 -27.34 -1.70
CA ARG A 96 3.73 -27.88 -3.07
C ARG A 96 4.67 -29.07 -3.15
#